data_AF-A0A1V2NN77-F1
#
_entry.id   AF-A0A1V2NN77-F1
#
_cell.length_a   1.000
_cell.length_b   1.000
_cell.length_c   1.000
_cell.angle_alpha   90.00
_cell.angle_beta   90.00
_cell.angle_gamma   90.00
#
_symmetry.space_group_name_H-M   'P 1'
#
loop_
_entity.id
_entity.type
_entity.pdbx_description
1 polymer ?
#
loop_
_entity_poly.entity_id
_entity_poly.type
_entity_poly.pdbx_seq_one_letter_code
_entity_poly.pdbx_strand_id
1 'polypeptide(L)'
;MDEGQTRDSMEQLARRLVLELRSRGDVADGAAVTEIRDSPTPWLTLEFTLYDFLPVAFFYDRGWGGFSVDYGSRRVSLLTLTDVHFDHGRVRVAKAVDDALTAARLRIPDKFLAAHGWSAQQRQTESSTEGEV
;
A
#
# COMPACT_ATOMS: atom_id res chain seq x y z
N MET A 1 13.85 26.81 22.09
CA MET A 1 13.09 25.55 22.05
C MET A 1 12.39 25.53 20.71
N ASP A 2 12.92 24.71 19.81
CA ASP A 2 12.49 24.64 18.41
C ASP A 2 11.43 23.54 18.31
N GLU A 3 10.19 23.85 18.72
CA GLU A 3 9.03 22.95 18.60
C GLU A 3 8.44 22.99 17.18
N GLY A 4 9.32 22.90 16.19
CA GLY A 4 9.00 22.81 14.78
C GLY A 4 9.25 21.41 14.24
N GLN A 5 8.99 20.35 15.01
CA GLN A 5 9.02 19.00 14.44
C GLN A 5 7.76 18.82 13.59
N THR A 6 7.82 19.30 12.35
CA THR A 6 6.76 19.21 11.35
C THR A 6 6.27 17.77 11.30
N ARG A 7 5.11 17.52 11.91
CA ARG A 7 4.35 16.29 11.71
C ARG A 7 3.96 16.32 10.24
N ASP A 8 4.42 15.33 9.47
CA ASP A 8 4.07 15.25 8.04
C ASP A 8 2.55 15.36 7.91
N SER A 9 2.07 16.26 7.04
CA SER A 9 0.64 16.38 6.78
C SER A 9 0.09 15.10 6.17
N MET A 10 -1.22 14.87 6.30
CA MET A 10 -1.91 13.78 5.64
C MET A 10 -1.75 13.88 4.12
N GLU A 11 -1.61 15.09 3.56
CA GLU A 11 -1.26 15.29 2.15
C GLU A 11 0.11 14.69 1.79
N GLN A 12 1.12 14.86 2.65
CA GLN A 12 2.44 14.26 2.40
C GLN A 12 2.39 12.73 2.52
N LEU A 13 1.64 12.21 3.50
CA LEU A 13 1.41 10.77 3.59
C LEU A 13 0.71 10.22 2.34
N ALA A 14 -0.38 10.87 1.90
CA ALA A 14 -1.12 10.49 0.70
C ALA A 14 -0.24 10.52 -0.55
N ARG A 15 0.54 11.59 -0.75
CA ARG A 15 1.47 11.70 -1.88
C ARG A 15 2.51 10.58 -1.87
N ARG A 16 3.11 10.28 -0.71
CA ARG A 16 4.07 9.18 -0.60
C ARG A 16 3.43 7.83 -0.92
N LEU A 17 2.21 7.58 -0.42
CA LEU A 17 1.46 6.36 -0.73
C LEU A 17 1.17 6.24 -2.23
N VAL A 18 0.67 7.29 -2.86
CA VAL A 18 0.40 7.29 -4.31
C VAL A 18 1.68 7.05 -5.12
N LEU A 19 2.78 7.73 -4.77
CA LEU A 19 4.07 7.55 -5.44
C LEU A 19 4.59 6.12 -5.26
N GLU A 20 4.50 5.58 -4.05
CA GLU A 20 4.92 4.22 -3.76
C GLU A 20 4.06 3.19 -4.48
N LEU A 21 2.75 3.37 -4.56
CA LEU A 21 1.87 2.47 -5.32
C LEU A 21 2.21 2.52 -6.82
N ARG A 22 2.38 3.72 -7.39
CA ARG A 22 2.74 3.90 -8.80
C ARG A 22 4.11 3.33 -9.14
N SER A 23 5.07 3.34 -8.20
CA SER A 23 6.38 2.74 -8.43
C SER A 23 6.32 1.22 -8.59
N ARG A 24 5.19 0.59 -8.22
CA ARG A 24 4.96 -0.86 -8.40
C ARG A 24 4.39 -1.22 -9.78
N GLY A 25 4.30 -0.26 -10.68
CA GLY A 25 3.90 -0.48 -12.06
C GLY A 25 2.43 -0.90 -12.18
N ASP A 26 2.20 -1.93 -12.99
CA ASP A 26 0.89 -2.51 -13.29
C ASP A 26 0.25 -3.26 -12.10
N VAL A 27 0.99 -3.49 -11.01
CA VAL A 27 0.47 -4.17 -9.81
C VAL A 27 -0.54 -3.31 -9.05
N ALA A 28 -0.46 -1.98 -9.14
CA ALA A 28 -1.35 -1.08 -8.42
C ALA A 28 -1.83 0.04 -9.33
N ASP A 29 -3.16 0.17 -9.48
CA ASP A 29 -3.78 1.18 -10.33
C ASP A 29 -4.93 1.92 -9.62
N GLY A 30 -5.37 3.04 -10.20
CA GLY A 30 -6.57 3.76 -9.78
C GLY A 30 -6.43 4.47 -8.42
N ALA A 31 -5.21 4.71 -7.95
CA ALA A 31 -4.98 5.33 -6.64
C ALA A 31 -5.61 6.73 -6.55
N ALA A 32 -6.61 6.86 -5.69
CA ALA A 32 -7.39 8.07 -5.47
C ALA A 32 -7.58 8.34 -3.97
N VAL A 33 -7.36 9.59 -3.55
CA VAL A 33 -7.65 10.02 -2.19
C VAL A 33 -9.14 10.31 -2.09
N THR A 34 -9.85 9.64 -1.17
CA THR A 34 -11.29 9.81 -0.98
C THR A 34 -11.63 10.69 0.22
N GLU A 35 -10.79 10.69 1.25
CA GLU A 35 -10.92 11.61 2.39
C GLU A 35 -9.53 12.01 2.89
N ILE A 36 -9.36 13.30 3.19
CA ILE A 36 -8.12 13.82 3.75
C ILE A 36 -8.38 15.00 4.67
N ARG A 37 -7.76 14.98 5.85
CA ARG A 37 -7.90 16.04 6.85
C ARG A 37 -6.73 16.03 7.82
N ASP A 38 -6.13 17.19 8.09
CA ASP A 38 -5.09 17.33 9.11
C ASP A 38 -5.64 17.71 10.50
N SER A 39 -6.75 18.44 10.56
CA SER A 39 -7.32 19.04 11.77
C SER A 39 -8.85 18.95 11.79
N PRO A 40 -9.53 18.74 12.96
CA PRO A 40 -8.97 18.64 14.31
C PRO A 40 -8.28 17.31 14.60
N THR A 41 -8.39 16.35 13.68
CA THR A 41 -7.85 15.02 13.83
C THR A 41 -7.32 14.54 12.48
N PRO A 42 -6.06 14.10 12.40
CA PRO A 42 -5.47 13.55 11.19
C PRO A 42 -6.24 12.33 10.71
N TRP A 43 -6.70 12.39 9.45
CA TRP A 43 -7.46 11.35 8.79
C TRP A 43 -7.06 11.27 7.32
N LEU A 44 -6.91 10.05 6.81
CA LEU A 44 -6.67 9.78 5.40
C LEU A 44 -7.38 8.49 5.00
N THR A 45 -8.12 8.54 3.90
CA THR A 45 -8.58 7.36 3.17
C THR A 45 -8.15 7.48 1.71
N LEU A 46 -7.58 6.41 1.18
CA LEU A 46 -7.09 6.31 -0.19
C LEU A 46 -7.49 4.95 -0.76
N GLU A 47 -8.13 4.95 -1.91
CA GLU A 47 -8.62 3.75 -2.59
C GLU A 47 -7.78 3.47 -3.84
N PHE A 48 -7.58 2.19 -4.15
CA PHE A 48 -6.80 1.72 -5.29
C PHE A 48 -7.15 0.25 -5.60
N THR A 49 -6.71 -0.25 -6.74
CA THR A 49 -6.86 -1.66 -7.11
C THR A 49 -5.49 -2.32 -7.15
N LEU A 50 -5.37 -3.49 -6.52
CA LEU A 50 -4.19 -4.35 -6.63
C LEU A 50 -4.43 -5.49 -7.61
N TYR A 51 -3.43 -5.75 -8.46
CA TYR A 51 -3.40 -6.84 -9.43
C TYR A 51 -4.66 -6.89 -10.32
N ASP A 52 -5.22 -5.73 -10.72
CA ASP A 52 -6.47 -5.62 -11.48
C ASP A 52 -7.65 -6.45 -10.94
N PHE A 53 -7.61 -6.82 -9.66
CA PHE A 53 -8.51 -7.82 -9.08
C PHE A 53 -9.04 -7.43 -7.72
N LEU A 54 -8.17 -6.89 -6.85
CA LEU A 54 -8.48 -6.68 -5.45
C LEU A 54 -8.67 -5.18 -5.17
N PRO A 55 -9.90 -4.70 -4.95
CA PRO A 55 -10.12 -3.32 -4.51
C PRO A 55 -9.64 -3.15 -3.06
N VAL A 56 -8.78 -2.18 -2.83
CA VAL A 56 -8.15 -1.91 -1.53
C VAL A 56 -8.33 -0.46 -1.12
N ALA A 57 -8.65 -0.27 0.15
CA ALA A 57 -8.59 1.03 0.81
C ALA A 57 -7.45 1.03 1.83
N PHE A 58 -6.58 2.03 1.76
CA PHE A 58 -5.74 2.47 2.87
C PHE A 58 -6.56 3.42 3.75
N PHE A 59 -6.45 3.26 5.07
CA PHE A 59 -7.00 4.21 6.04
C PHE A 59 -5.94 4.57 7.09
N TYR A 60 -6.06 5.79 7.62
CA TYR A 60 -5.29 6.26 8.77
C TYR A 60 -6.15 7.17 9.64
N ASP A 61 -6.19 6.90 10.95
CA ASP A 61 -6.86 7.69 11.98
C ASP A 61 -5.97 7.71 13.24
N ARG A 62 -5.50 8.89 13.65
CA ARG A 62 -4.79 9.11 14.93
C ARG A 62 -3.65 8.14 15.25
N GLY A 63 -2.84 7.76 14.26
CA GLY A 63 -1.72 6.83 14.48
C GLY A 63 -2.09 5.36 14.33
N TRP A 64 -3.38 5.06 14.14
CA TRP A 64 -3.83 3.76 13.68
C TRP A 64 -4.04 3.80 12.17
N GLY A 65 -3.71 2.71 11.47
CA GLY A 65 -3.88 2.65 10.03
C GLY A 65 -3.76 1.23 9.51
N GLY A 66 -4.10 1.05 8.24
CA GLY A 66 -4.08 -0.26 7.61
C GLY A 66 -4.59 -0.23 6.19
N PHE A 67 -4.58 -1.42 5.61
CA PHE A 67 -5.17 -1.72 4.32
C PHE A 67 -6.32 -2.68 4.52
N SER A 68 -7.36 -2.52 3.73
CA SER A 68 -8.53 -3.36 3.79
C SER A 68 -9.11 -3.61 2.41
N VAL A 69 -9.67 -4.79 2.22
CA VAL A 69 -10.44 -5.12 1.01
C VAL A 69 -11.89 -4.73 1.24
N ASP A 70 -12.46 -4.05 0.25
CA ASP A 70 -13.86 -3.65 0.28
C ASP A 70 -14.74 -4.66 -0.48
N TYR A 71 -15.72 -5.24 0.23
CA TYR A 71 -16.76 -6.10 -0.32
C TYR A 71 -18.14 -5.41 -0.24
N GLY A 72 -18.17 -4.10 -0.52
CA GLY A 72 -19.37 -3.27 -0.54
C GLY A 72 -19.81 -2.87 0.88
N SER A 73 -20.65 -3.69 1.52
CA SER A 73 -21.14 -3.40 2.88
C SER A 73 -20.21 -3.90 3.98
N ARG A 74 -19.13 -4.62 3.61
CA ARG A 74 -18.18 -5.21 4.55
C ARG A 74 -16.76 -4.90 4.13
N ARG A 75 -15.97 -4.50 5.10
CA ARG A 75 -14.55 -4.26 4.96
C ARG A 75 -13.78 -5.32 5.74
N VAL A 76 -12.85 -5.99 5.08
CA VAL A 76 -12.01 -7.03 5.70
C VAL A 76 -10.58 -6.53 5.75
N SER A 77 -9.94 -6.62 6.91
CA SER A 77 -8.55 -6.17 7.05
C SER A 77 -7.65 -7.02 6.15
N LEU A 78 -6.88 -6.33 5.31
CA LEU A 78 -5.81 -6.91 4.50
C LEU A 78 -4.52 -6.94 5.33
N LEU A 79 -4.22 -5.80 5.97
CA LEU A 79 -3.07 -5.55 6.82
C LEU A 79 -3.41 -4.44 7.82
N THR A 80 -3.14 -4.66 9.11
CA THR A 80 -3.14 -3.59 10.12
C THR A 80 -1.71 -3.11 10.35
N LEU A 81 -1.49 -1.80 10.35
CA LEU A 81 -0.18 -1.24 10.66
C LEU A 81 0.13 -1.42 12.15
N THR A 82 1.30 -1.96 12.43
CA THR A 82 1.91 -2.10 13.76
C THR A 82 3.22 -1.33 13.82
N ASP A 83 3.87 -1.27 14.99
CA ASP A 83 5.10 -0.50 15.24
C ASP A 83 6.21 -0.68 14.19
N VAL A 84 6.33 -1.87 13.58
CA VAL A 84 7.34 -2.11 12.53
C VAL A 84 7.12 -1.26 11.27
N HIS A 85 5.91 -0.76 11.07
CA HIS A 85 5.49 0.12 9.98
C HIS A 85 5.57 1.60 10.36
N PHE A 86 6.06 1.91 11.56
CA PHE A 86 6.25 3.28 12.01
C PHE A 86 7.73 3.56 12.27
N ASP A 87 8.16 4.77 11.95
CA ASP A 87 9.48 5.29 12.29
C ASP A 87 9.29 6.70 12.85
N HIS A 88 9.61 6.89 14.14
CA HIS A 88 9.35 8.14 14.86
C HIS A 88 7.92 8.69 14.68
N GLY A 89 6.91 7.79 14.74
CA GLY A 89 5.49 8.14 14.59
C GLY A 89 5.03 8.41 13.15
N ARG A 90 5.90 8.22 12.16
CA ARG A 90 5.58 8.36 10.73
C ARG A 90 5.43 6.99 10.08
N VAL A 91 4.47 6.85 9.17
CA VAL A 91 4.27 5.59 8.44
C VAL A 91 5.46 5.35 7.50
N ARG A 92 6.09 4.19 7.61
CA ARG A 92 7.09 3.65 6.68
C ARG A 92 6.38 3.15 5.44
N VAL A 93 6.05 4.07 4.53
CA VAL A 93 5.19 3.82 3.36
C VAL A 93 5.64 2.63 2.52
N ALA A 94 6.93 2.55 2.14
CA ALA A 94 7.45 1.44 1.33
C ALA A 94 7.20 0.07 1.98
N LYS A 95 7.54 -0.07 3.27
CA LYS A 95 7.30 -1.31 4.03
C LYS A 95 5.80 -1.63 4.13
N ALA A 96 4.98 -0.63 4.41
CA ALA A 96 3.53 -0.80 4.50
C ALA A 96 2.93 -1.30 3.18
N VAL A 97 3.39 -0.77 2.05
CA VAL A 97 2.99 -1.22 0.70
C VAL A 97 3.52 -2.63 0.41
N ASP A 98 4.78 -2.95 0.71
CA ASP A 98 5.35 -4.29 0.52
C ASP A 98 4.57 -5.38 1.26
N ASP A 99 4.27 -5.12 2.53
CA ASP A 99 3.53 -6.07 3.37
C ASP A 99 2.08 -6.19 2.90
N ALA A 100 1.46 -5.09 2.43
CA ALA A 100 0.11 -5.12 1.85
C ALA A 100 0.07 -5.92 0.54
N LEU A 101 1.07 -5.78 -0.33
CA LEU A 101 1.20 -6.56 -1.56
C LEU A 101 1.39 -8.05 -1.26
N THR A 102 2.20 -8.38 -0.26
CA THR A 102 2.40 -9.76 0.20
C THR A 102 1.08 -10.35 0.71
N ALA A 103 0.38 -9.60 1.56
CA ALA A 103 -0.92 -9.99 2.08
C ALA A 103 -1.98 -10.16 0.97
N ALA A 104 -1.96 -9.31 -0.06
CA ALA A 104 -2.85 -9.42 -1.21
C ALA A 104 -2.57 -10.68 -2.04
N ARG A 105 -1.30 -11.00 -2.33
CA ARG A 105 -0.91 -12.20 -3.08
C ARG A 105 -1.39 -13.49 -2.45
N LEU A 106 -1.39 -13.58 -1.12
CA LEU A 106 -1.92 -14.75 -0.40
C LEU A 106 -3.42 -14.98 -0.59
N ARG A 107 -4.17 -13.97 -1.07
CA ARG A 107 -5.62 -14.02 -1.26
C ARG A 107 -6.02 -14.12 -2.74
N ILE A 108 -5.10 -13.90 -3.66
CA ILE A 108 -5.36 -13.93 -5.11
C ILE A 108 -4.93 -15.29 -5.65
N PRO A 109 -5.76 -15.99 -6.45
CA PRO A 109 -5.38 -17.28 -7.01
C PRO A 109 -4.08 -17.22 -7.83
N ASP A 110 -3.16 -18.15 -7.60
CA ASP A 110 -1.87 -18.21 -8.31
C ASP A 110 -2.02 -18.26 -9.84
N LYS A 111 -3.04 -18.98 -10.33
CA LYS A 111 -3.35 -19.06 -11.77
C LYS A 111 -3.68 -17.71 -12.39
N PHE A 112 -4.29 -16.80 -11.61
CA PHE A 112 -4.60 -15.45 -12.07
C PHE A 112 -3.32 -14.62 -12.11
N LEU A 113 -2.52 -14.66 -11.04
CA LEU A 113 -1.22 -13.97 -11.00
C LEU A 113 -0.30 -14.43 -12.14
N ALA A 114 -0.25 -15.72 -12.45
CA ALA A 114 0.56 -16.27 -13.53
C ALA A 114 0.09 -15.80 -14.93
N ALA A 115 -1.22 -15.74 -15.17
CA ALA A 115 -1.78 -15.29 -16.45
C ALA A 115 -1.47 -13.81 -16.76
N HIS A 116 -1.22 -13.02 -15.72
CA HIS A 116 -0.92 -11.58 -15.80
C HIS A 116 0.56 -11.25 -15.56
N GLY A 117 1.45 -12.24 -15.44
CA GLY A 117 2.89 -11.99 -15.25
C GLY A 117 3.31 -11.58 -13.83
N TRP A 118 2.42 -11.67 -12.83
CA TRP A 118 2.67 -11.19 -11.46
C TRP A 118 3.16 -12.27 -10.49
N SER A 119 3.33 -13.49 -10.98
CA SER A 119 3.80 -14.63 -10.20
C SER A 119 5.18 -14.36 -9.59
N ALA A 120 5.42 -14.85 -8.36
CA ALA A 120 6.74 -14.74 -7.74
C ALA A 120 7.84 -15.51 -8.49
N GLN A 121 7.44 -16.50 -9.31
CA GLN A 121 8.34 -17.40 -10.04
C GLN A 121 9.03 -16.77 -11.25
N GLN A 122 8.45 -15.73 -11.86
CA GLN A 122 9.02 -15.09 -13.06
C GLN A 122 10.18 -14.13 -12.73
N ARG A 123 10.18 -13.52 -11.53
CA ARG A 123 11.28 -12.62 -11.11
C ARG A 123 12.62 -13.30 -10.89
N GLN A 124 12.64 -14.63 -10.71
CA GLN A 124 13.88 -15.40 -10.56
C GLN A 124 14.41 -15.94 -11.90
N THR A 125 13.54 -16.12 -12.90
CA THR A 125 13.95 -16.62 -14.22
C THR A 125 14.61 -15.53 -15.06
N GLU A 126 14.23 -14.27 -14.88
CA GLU A 126 14.87 -13.14 -15.58
C GLU A 126 16.27 -12.83 -15.01
N SER A 127 16.46 -12.92 -13.69
CA SER A 127 17.77 -12.70 -13.05
C SER A 127 18.82 -13.78 -13.32
N SER A 128 18.42 -14.92 -13.88
CA SER A 128 19.34 -16.02 -14.24
C SER A 128 19.71 -16.03 -15.73
N THR A 129 19.08 -15.20 -16.57
CA THR A 129 19.30 -15.23 -18.03
C THR A 129 20.20 -14.09 -18.54
N GLU A 130 20.50 -13.07 -17.71
CA GLU A 130 21.39 -11.94 -18.08
C GLU A 130 22.88 -12.17 -17.75
N GLY A 131 23.27 -13.40 -17.37
CA GLY A 131 24.63 -13.73 -16.95
C GLY A 131 25.47 -14.58 -17.92
N GLU A 132 25.00 -14.84 -19.14
CA GLU A 132 25.71 -15.70 -20.09
C GLU A 132 25.67 -15.15 -21.53
N VAL A 133 26.49 -14.13 -21.79
CA VAL A 133 27.11 -13.87 -23.11
C VAL A 133 28.42 -13.09 -22.97
#